data_AF-A0A246HRE9-F1
#
_entry.id   AF-A0A246HRE9-F1
#
_cell.length_a   1.000
_cell.length_b   1.000
_cell.length_c   1.000
_cell.angle_alpha   90.00
_cell.angle_beta   90.00
_cell.angle_gamma   90.00
#
_symmetry.space_group_name_H-M   'P 1'
#
loop_
_entity.id
_entity.type
_entity.pdbx_description
1 polymer ?
#
loop_
_entity_poly.entity_id
_entity_poly.type
_entity_poly.pdbx_seq_one_letter_code
_entity_poly.pdbx_strand_id
1 'polypeptide(L)'
;MLFEWLLGSWLLMLDWLIRLAALFWIPSRTTPGAARSWLLLVGFVPLLGLPLYLLFGHPWLSRQRVQRQAEASQVIREEQALQPPLRWTPAPDTATAEIVPLIERQGDFMPIHGNAVDLLNDYDASLQALIEDIDQARDRVHLLYYLMFDDAVGEAIVQALQRAAARGVHCRLLLDAVGAKRGLRHYRHRLQAIGVDVRAMLPGGLRWRRSGRMDLRNHRKIAVIDNRVGYIGSQNLARAQFVAGFPNKELVARVRGPVVAHLEAVFASDWYMETGQRLDVLTAVPVCSADVPTQLLPSGPAYPFSNARDAVNALIHLARRRIVLVTPYFVPDEATLSALRIAALSGVQVQLILSASTNQRLTSWAQEAYYDELLRSGVRIALYEPNFLHAKHLTVDEDIGLVGSINLDIRSFALNAEIGMLCYDAGMVRQLAQIEADYLEQSRPLDLATWRQRPAWKRSREGIARLADALM
;
A
#
# COMPACT_ATOMS: atom_id res chain seq x y z
N MET A 1 -49.32 17.50 -24.69
CA MET A 1 -49.86 18.10 -23.44
C MET A 1 -50.03 17.08 -22.30
N LEU A 2 -51.12 16.30 -22.18
CA LEU A 2 -51.32 15.41 -21.01
C LEU A 2 -50.15 14.43 -20.77
N PHE A 3 -49.64 13.81 -21.85
CA PHE A 3 -48.49 12.91 -21.79
C PHE A 3 -47.20 13.58 -21.29
N GLU A 4 -46.93 14.82 -21.72
CA GLU A 4 -45.75 15.58 -21.29
C GLU A 4 -45.86 16.01 -19.84
N TRP A 5 -47.05 16.41 -19.39
CA TRP A 5 -47.33 16.72 -17.99
C TRP A 5 -47.15 15.49 -17.08
N LEU A 6 -47.66 14.33 -17.51
CA LEU A 6 -47.48 13.07 -16.81
C LEU A 6 -46.00 12.67 -16.75
N LEU A 7 -45.28 12.73 -17.87
CA LEU A 7 -43.86 12.44 -17.93
C LEU A 7 -43.04 13.36 -17.03
N GLY A 8 -43.31 14.67 -17.04
CA GLY A 8 -42.65 15.65 -16.17
C GLY A 8 -42.89 15.39 -14.68
N SER A 9 -44.13 15.02 -14.32
CA SER A 9 -44.50 14.69 -12.93
C SER A 9 -43.80 13.42 -12.46
N TRP A 10 -43.72 12.39 -13.32
CA TRP A 10 -42.99 11.15 -13.03
C TRP A 10 -41.49 11.39 -12.85
N LEU A 11 -40.87 12.20 -13.72
CA LEU A 11 -39.46 12.55 -13.60
C LEU A 11 -39.16 13.32 -12.31
N LEU A 12 -40.03 14.26 -11.93
CA LEU A 12 -39.91 15.00 -10.67
C LEU A 12 -40.08 14.09 -9.44
N MET A 13 -41.04 13.17 -9.47
CA MET A 13 -41.22 12.18 -8.40
C MET A 13 -40.01 11.26 -8.27
N LEU A 14 -39.46 10.78 -9.39
CA LEU A 14 -38.26 9.96 -9.41
C LEU A 14 -37.04 10.71 -8.85
N ASP A 15 -36.88 11.98 -9.23
CA ASP A 15 -35.82 12.87 -8.75
C ASP A 15 -35.85 13.01 -7.21
N TRP A 16 -37.02 13.29 -6.64
CA TRP A 16 -37.21 13.36 -5.19
C TRP A 16 -37.03 12.02 -4.48
N LEU A 17 -37.49 10.93 -5.09
CA LEU A 17 -37.30 9.58 -4.54
C LEU A 17 -35.81 9.24 -4.44
N ILE A 18 -35.02 9.56 -5.47
CA ILE A 18 -33.55 9.37 -5.46
C ILE A 18 -32.91 10.14 -4.32
N ARG A 19 -33.29 11.42 -4.13
CA ARG A 19 -32.73 12.27 -3.06
C ARG A 19 -33.06 11.75 -1.67
N LEU A 20 -34.32 11.38 -1.43
CA LEU A 20 -34.76 10.84 -0.15
C LEU A 20 -34.09 9.50 0.12
N ALA A 21 -34.05 8.59 -0.85
CA ALA A 21 -33.35 7.32 -0.72
C ALA A 21 -31.86 7.52 -0.42
N ALA A 22 -31.20 8.44 -1.13
CA ALA A 22 -29.80 8.78 -0.89
C ALA A 22 -29.56 9.33 0.53
N LEU A 23 -30.45 10.17 1.05
CA LEU A 23 -30.35 10.74 2.39
C LEU A 23 -30.35 9.66 3.49
N PHE A 24 -31.16 8.61 3.34
CA PHE A 24 -31.20 7.51 4.32
C PHE A 24 -30.10 6.46 4.05
N TRP A 25 -29.73 6.24 2.79
CA TRP A 25 -28.80 5.19 2.40
C TRP A 25 -27.33 5.59 2.58
N ILE A 26 -26.93 6.74 2.04
CA ILE A 26 -25.52 7.14 1.92
C ILE A 26 -24.83 7.26 3.30
N PRO A 27 -25.39 7.97 4.30
CA PRO A 27 -24.73 8.14 5.60
C PRO A 27 -24.47 6.82 6.36
N SER A 28 -25.28 5.78 6.12
CA SER A 28 -25.11 4.47 6.78
C SER A 28 -23.96 3.63 6.19
N ARG A 29 -23.37 4.08 5.09
CA ARG A 29 -22.49 3.30 4.21
C ARG A 29 -21.14 3.97 3.97
N THR A 30 -21.00 5.25 4.26
CA THR A 30 -19.78 6.01 3.96
C THR A 30 -19.37 6.87 5.14
N THR A 31 -18.09 7.24 5.22
CA THR A 31 -17.62 8.18 6.25
C THR A 31 -18.42 9.50 6.19
N PRO A 32 -18.55 10.24 7.30
CA PRO A 32 -19.31 11.50 7.31
C PRO A 32 -18.79 12.54 6.30
N GLY A 33 -17.50 12.52 5.98
CA GLY A 33 -16.90 13.34 4.93
C GLY A 33 -17.42 12.96 3.55
N ALA A 34 -17.19 11.72 3.13
CA ALA A 34 -17.63 11.20 1.84
C ALA A 34 -19.16 11.27 1.68
N ALA A 35 -19.92 10.99 2.75
CA ALA A 35 -21.37 11.07 2.76
C ALA A 35 -21.86 12.46 2.35
N ARG A 36 -21.26 13.52 2.91
CA ARG A 36 -21.60 14.91 2.55
C ARG A 36 -21.32 15.19 1.08
N SER A 37 -20.16 14.80 0.57
CA SER A 37 -19.78 14.97 -0.84
C SER A 37 -20.75 14.26 -1.78
N TRP A 38 -21.10 13.01 -1.48
CA TRP A 38 -22.04 12.21 -2.27
C TRP A 38 -23.47 12.74 -2.19
N LEU A 39 -23.93 13.17 -1.01
CA LEU A 39 -25.23 13.81 -0.85
C LEU A 39 -25.33 15.12 -1.61
N LEU A 40 -24.25 15.93 -1.66
CA LEU A 40 -24.21 17.13 -2.47
C LEU A 40 -24.29 16.79 -3.97
N LEU A 41 -23.51 15.81 -4.44
CA LEU A 41 -23.54 15.41 -5.85
C LEU A 41 -24.91 14.87 -6.27
N VAL A 42 -25.49 13.97 -5.47
CA VAL A 42 -26.86 13.45 -5.70
C VAL A 42 -27.90 14.56 -5.52
N GLY A 43 -27.67 15.52 -4.64
CA GLY A 43 -28.52 16.68 -4.43
C GLY A 43 -28.50 17.66 -5.61
N PHE A 44 -27.39 17.88 -6.30
CA PHE A 44 -27.40 18.78 -7.45
C PHE A 44 -27.75 18.06 -8.75
N VAL A 45 -27.32 16.80 -8.91
CA VAL A 45 -27.47 16.05 -10.16
C VAL A 45 -27.86 14.59 -9.87
N PRO A 46 -29.07 14.29 -9.36
CA PRO A 46 -29.43 12.96 -8.86
C PRO A 46 -29.36 11.84 -9.91
N LEU A 47 -29.78 12.13 -11.15
CA LEU A 47 -29.74 11.14 -12.24
C LEU A 47 -28.33 10.68 -12.61
N LEU A 48 -27.30 11.51 -12.37
CA LEU A 48 -25.89 11.17 -12.59
C LEU A 48 -25.21 10.75 -11.28
N GLY A 49 -25.50 11.47 -10.20
CA GLY A 49 -24.90 11.29 -8.88
C GLY A 49 -25.23 9.94 -8.27
N LEU A 50 -26.45 9.43 -8.44
CA LEU A 50 -26.80 8.11 -7.91
C LEU A 50 -26.02 6.98 -8.62
N PRO A 51 -25.98 6.89 -9.97
CA PRO A 51 -25.12 5.92 -10.64
C PRO A 51 -23.64 6.04 -10.23
N LEU A 52 -23.11 7.26 -10.12
CA LEU A 52 -21.74 7.46 -9.66
C LEU A 52 -21.53 6.98 -8.22
N TYR A 53 -22.48 7.25 -7.31
CA TYR A 53 -22.43 6.75 -5.93
C TYR A 53 -22.51 5.22 -5.87
N LEU A 54 -23.37 4.60 -6.68
CA LEU A 54 -23.47 3.14 -6.72
C LEU A 54 -22.22 2.48 -7.28
N LEU A 55 -21.47 3.18 -8.15
CA LEU A 55 -20.21 2.69 -8.70
C LEU A 55 -18.99 2.98 -7.80
N PHE A 56 -18.98 4.12 -7.09
CA PHE A 56 -17.79 4.67 -6.43
C PHE A 56 -18.01 5.16 -4.99
N GLY A 57 -19.21 5.04 -4.44
CA GLY A 57 -19.56 5.62 -3.14
C GLY A 57 -19.10 4.80 -1.95
N HIS A 58 -19.16 3.47 -2.03
CA HIS A 58 -18.77 2.56 -0.95
C HIS A 58 -17.68 1.61 -1.46
N PRO A 59 -16.58 1.35 -0.73
CA PRO A 59 -15.65 0.28 -1.08
C PRO A 59 -16.26 -1.07 -0.74
N TRP A 60 -16.67 -1.88 -1.73
CA TRP A 60 -17.18 -3.23 -1.47
C TRP A 60 -16.28 -4.30 -2.09
N LEU A 61 -16.11 -5.38 -1.36
CA LEU A 61 -15.62 -6.67 -1.87
C LEU A 61 -16.77 -7.67 -1.91
N SER A 62 -16.67 -8.64 -2.81
CA SER A 62 -17.61 -9.75 -2.82
C SER A 62 -17.54 -10.54 -1.51
N ARG A 63 -18.69 -11.01 -1.02
CA ARG A 63 -18.79 -11.81 0.20
C ARG A 63 -17.84 -13.02 0.19
N GLN A 64 -17.68 -13.64 -0.98
CA GLN A 64 -16.76 -14.77 -1.18
C GLN A 64 -15.29 -14.38 -0.89
N ARG A 65 -14.84 -13.20 -1.30
CA ARG A 65 -13.47 -12.74 -1.02
C ARG A 65 -13.27 -12.41 0.45
N VAL A 66 -14.24 -11.76 1.07
CA VAL A 66 -14.19 -11.46 2.51
C VAL A 66 -14.14 -12.76 3.31
N GLN A 67 -14.95 -13.76 2.95
CA GLN A 67 -14.92 -15.07 3.58
C GLN A 67 -13.57 -15.77 3.38
N ARG A 68 -13.03 -15.78 2.15
CA ARG A 68 -11.73 -16.38 1.86
C ARG A 68 -10.59 -15.72 2.63
N GLN A 69 -10.61 -14.38 2.78
CA GLN A 69 -9.66 -13.66 3.61
C GLN A 69 -9.79 -14.09 5.08
N ALA A 70 -11.01 -14.17 5.62
CA ALA A 70 -11.23 -14.59 7.00
C ALA A 70 -10.74 -16.03 7.26
N GLU A 71 -10.98 -16.94 6.32
CA GLU A 71 -10.46 -18.32 6.37
C GLU A 71 -8.92 -18.35 6.32
N ALA A 72 -8.30 -17.57 5.42
CA ALA A 72 -6.85 -17.48 5.33
C ALA A 72 -6.23 -16.91 6.61
N SER A 73 -6.82 -15.82 7.15
CA SER A 73 -6.44 -15.23 8.44
C SER A 73 -6.56 -16.24 9.59
N GLN A 74 -7.59 -17.09 9.59
CA GLN A 74 -7.73 -18.14 10.59
C GLN A 74 -6.60 -19.17 10.50
N VAL A 75 -6.30 -19.68 9.30
CA VAL A 75 -5.20 -20.63 9.10
C VAL A 75 -3.87 -20.02 9.52
N ILE A 76 -3.61 -18.76 9.17
CA ILE A 76 -2.39 -18.03 9.58
C ILE A 76 -2.25 -18.00 11.11
N ARG A 77 -3.32 -17.72 11.85
CA ARG A 77 -3.28 -17.72 13.33
C ARG A 77 -3.04 -19.12 13.90
N GLU A 78 -3.70 -20.13 13.34
CA GLU A 78 -3.56 -21.53 13.78
C GLU A 78 -2.14 -22.04 13.57
N GLU A 79 -1.54 -21.81 12.39
CA GLU A 79 -0.18 -22.26 12.06
C GLU A 79 0.90 -21.55 12.90
N GLN A 80 0.73 -20.27 13.20
CA GLN A 80 1.67 -19.52 14.05
C GLN A 80 1.58 -19.93 15.52
N ALA A 81 0.38 -20.31 16.00
CA ALA A 81 0.20 -20.81 17.36
C ALA A 81 1.01 -22.11 17.62
N LEU A 82 1.34 -22.85 16.56
CA LEU A 82 2.20 -24.04 16.61
C LEU A 82 3.70 -23.72 16.63
N GLN A 83 4.08 -22.44 16.54
CA GLN A 83 5.48 -22.00 16.44
C GLN A 83 5.92 -21.08 17.60
N PRO A 84 5.62 -21.41 18.88
CA PRO A 84 5.98 -20.55 20.00
C PRO A 84 7.48 -20.21 20.10
N PRO A 85 8.45 -21.07 19.71
CA PRO A 85 9.87 -20.72 19.79
C PRO A 85 10.28 -19.57 18.90
N LEU A 86 9.53 -19.26 17.84
CA LEU A 86 9.87 -18.17 16.92
C LEU A 86 9.30 -16.82 17.37
N ARG A 87 8.45 -16.80 18.39
CA ARG A 87 7.78 -15.58 18.85
C ARG A 87 8.78 -14.65 19.52
N TRP A 88 8.91 -13.46 18.96
CA TRP A 88 9.64 -12.38 19.62
C TRP A 88 8.75 -11.68 20.65
N THR A 89 9.32 -11.30 21.78
CA THR A 89 8.61 -10.55 22.82
C THR A 89 9.35 -9.23 23.07
N PRO A 90 8.69 -8.07 22.88
CA PRO A 90 9.30 -6.78 23.18
C PRO A 90 9.56 -6.61 24.68
N ALA A 91 10.55 -5.78 25.01
CA ALA A 91 10.75 -5.34 26.39
C ALA A 91 9.51 -4.56 26.89
N PRO A 92 9.07 -4.78 28.14
CA PRO A 92 7.89 -4.11 28.68
C PRO A 92 8.10 -2.58 28.75
N ASP A 93 6.98 -1.84 28.79
CA ASP A 93 6.95 -0.37 28.93
C ASP A 93 7.68 0.42 27.81
N THR A 94 7.87 -0.22 26.65
CA THR A 94 8.42 0.39 25.44
C THR A 94 7.31 0.72 24.42
N ALA A 95 7.57 1.69 23.54
CA ALA A 95 6.70 1.96 22.39
C ALA A 95 6.47 0.69 21.54
N THR A 96 7.48 -0.18 21.46
CA THR A 96 7.37 -1.45 20.75
C THR A 96 6.39 -2.43 21.43
N ALA A 97 6.38 -2.50 22.76
CA ALA A 97 5.41 -3.31 23.50
C ALA A 97 3.96 -2.82 23.32
N GLU A 98 3.78 -1.51 23.11
CA GLU A 98 2.45 -0.92 22.87
C GLU A 98 1.94 -1.18 21.44
N ILE A 99 2.81 -1.13 20.42
CA ILE A 99 2.40 -1.28 19.02
C ILE A 99 2.19 -2.74 18.61
N VAL A 100 3.02 -3.68 19.08
CA VAL A 100 3.01 -5.10 18.65
C VAL A 100 1.62 -5.75 18.73
N PRO A 101 0.84 -5.61 19.83
CA PRO A 101 -0.49 -6.19 19.92
C PRO A 101 -1.51 -5.58 18.96
N LEU A 102 -1.32 -4.32 18.55
CA LEU A 102 -2.17 -3.69 17.53
C LEU A 102 -1.88 -4.33 16.16
N ILE A 103 -0.61 -4.40 15.78
CA ILE A 103 -0.17 -4.99 14.51
C ILE A 103 -0.60 -6.44 14.40
N GLU A 104 -0.46 -7.22 15.47
CA GLU A 104 -0.85 -8.63 15.47
C GLU A 104 -2.35 -8.82 15.30
N ARG A 105 -3.17 -8.06 16.04
CA ARG A 105 -4.64 -8.18 15.97
C ARG A 105 -5.22 -7.68 14.65
N GLN A 106 -4.55 -6.73 14.00
CA GLN A 106 -4.99 -6.19 12.72
C GLN A 106 -4.47 -7.01 11.54
N GLY A 107 -3.20 -7.41 11.58
CA GLY A 107 -2.50 -8.09 10.49
C GLY A 107 -2.58 -9.63 10.54
N ASP A 108 -2.98 -10.21 11.67
CA ASP A 108 -2.96 -11.66 11.97
C ASP A 108 -1.56 -12.28 12.07
N PHE A 109 -0.48 -11.49 11.99
CA PHE A 109 0.89 -11.99 12.07
C PHE A 109 1.53 -11.69 13.41
N MET A 110 2.07 -12.72 14.06
CA MET A 110 2.81 -12.57 15.31
C MET A 110 4.18 -11.94 15.05
N PRO A 111 4.75 -11.21 16.04
CA PRO A 111 6.14 -10.78 15.96
C PRO A 111 7.08 -11.98 16.01
N ILE A 112 8.09 -12.00 15.14
CA ILE A 112 9.02 -13.13 15.00
C ILE A 112 10.48 -12.67 15.02
N HIS A 113 11.34 -13.45 15.68
CA HIS A 113 12.78 -13.22 15.68
C HIS A 113 13.49 -14.09 14.61
N GLY A 114 14.81 -14.06 14.58
CA GLY A 114 15.61 -14.95 13.73
C GLY A 114 15.68 -14.52 12.27
N ASN A 115 15.48 -13.24 11.96
CA ASN A 115 15.49 -12.75 10.57
C ASN A 115 16.79 -12.02 10.23
N ALA A 116 17.11 -11.95 8.95
CA ALA A 116 18.08 -11.03 8.40
C ALA A 116 17.37 -10.14 7.37
N VAL A 117 17.67 -8.85 7.40
CA VAL A 117 17.05 -7.84 6.54
C VAL A 117 18.15 -7.04 5.87
N ASP A 118 18.22 -7.10 4.54
CA ASP A 118 19.14 -6.33 3.73
C ASP A 118 18.35 -5.25 2.98
N LEU A 119 18.69 -3.98 3.21
CA LEU A 119 18.05 -2.85 2.53
C LEU A 119 18.72 -2.54 1.19
N LEU A 120 17.95 -2.62 0.12
CA LEU A 120 18.38 -2.34 -1.25
C LEU A 120 17.72 -1.04 -1.72
N ASN A 121 18.53 0.02 -1.80
CA ASN A 121 18.11 1.36 -2.24
C ASN A 121 18.63 1.74 -3.65
N ASP A 122 19.42 0.86 -4.27
CA ASP A 122 19.82 0.95 -5.67
C ASP A 122 18.80 0.18 -6.54
N TYR A 123 18.29 0.85 -7.57
CA TYR A 123 17.15 0.36 -8.36
C TYR A 123 17.51 -0.88 -9.19
N ASP A 124 18.69 -0.87 -9.83
CA ASP A 124 19.07 -1.95 -10.74
C ASP A 124 19.64 -3.13 -9.93
N ALA A 125 20.39 -2.87 -8.85
CA ALA A 125 20.92 -3.90 -7.97
C ALA A 125 19.82 -4.73 -7.28
N SER A 126 18.69 -4.10 -6.89
CA SER A 126 17.57 -4.84 -6.28
C SER A 126 16.87 -5.77 -7.27
N LEU A 127 16.68 -5.34 -8.52
CA LEU A 127 16.12 -6.19 -9.59
C LEU A 127 17.08 -7.30 -9.98
N GLN A 128 18.37 -7.00 -10.04
CA GLN A 128 19.41 -7.98 -10.33
C GLN A 128 19.47 -9.06 -9.25
N ALA A 129 19.44 -8.67 -7.97
CA ALA A 129 19.39 -9.61 -6.86
C ALA A 129 18.14 -10.52 -6.93
N LEU A 130 16.97 -9.95 -7.27
CA LEU A 130 15.74 -10.73 -7.46
C LEU A 130 15.89 -11.76 -8.59
N ILE A 131 16.46 -11.37 -9.73
CA ILE A 131 16.70 -12.27 -10.86
C ILE A 131 17.66 -13.39 -10.47
N GLU A 132 18.75 -13.06 -9.77
CA GLU A 132 19.74 -14.03 -9.29
C GLU A 132 19.13 -15.04 -8.31
N ASP A 133 18.26 -14.60 -7.40
CA ASP A 133 17.56 -15.49 -6.48
C ASP A 133 16.57 -16.40 -7.24
N ILE A 134 15.85 -15.89 -8.26
CA ILE A 134 15.00 -16.71 -9.14
C ILE A 134 15.84 -17.75 -9.91
N ASP A 135 17.03 -17.38 -10.37
CA ASP A 135 17.94 -18.28 -11.07
C ASP A 135 18.52 -19.37 -10.15
N GLN A 136 18.63 -19.10 -8.85
CA GLN A 136 19.06 -20.07 -7.84
C GLN A 136 17.94 -20.94 -7.28
N ALA A 137 16.68 -20.59 -7.55
CA ALA A 137 15.51 -21.30 -7.06
C ALA A 137 15.49 -22.78 -7.47
N ARG A 138 15.01 -23.64 -6.56
CA ARG A 138 15.00 -25.11 -6.66
C ARG A 138 13.61 -25.73 -6.52
N ASP A 139 12.69 -25.10 -5.79
CA ASP A 139 11.33 -25.64 -5.54
C ASP A 139 10.26 -24.71 -6.09
N ARG A 140 10.24 -23.44 -5.65
CA ARG A 140 9.14 -22.52 -6.00
C ARG A 140 9.58 -21.06 -6.07
N VAL A 141 8.91 -20.31 -6.94
CA VAL A 141 9.03 -18.86 -7.07
C VAL A 141 7.64 -18.25 -7.11
N HIS A 142 7.33 -17.38 -6.16
CA HIS A 142 6.06 -16.68 -6.03
C HIS A 142 6.27 -15.18 -6.14
N LEU A 143 5.69 -14.56 -7.16
CA LEU A 143 5.79 -13.12 -7.39
C LEU A 143 4.40 -12.49 -7.36
N LEU A 144 4.25 -11.41 -6.60
CA LEU A 144 3.03 -10.60 -6.55
C LEU A 144 3.40 -9.14 -6.74
N TYR A 145 2.92 -8.51 -7.82
CA TYR A 145 3.25 -7.13 -8.15
C TYR A 145 2.07 -6.33 -8.69
N TYR A 146 2.08 -5.02 -8.39
CA TYR A 146 1.12 -4.06 -8.92
C TYR A 146 1.41 -3.69 -10.38
N LEU A 147 2.66 -3.35 -10.72
CA LEU A 147 3.07 -3.10 -12.11
C LEU A 147 4.08 -4.15 -12.58
N MET A 148 3.86 -4.59 -13.81
CA MET A 148 4.87 -5.22 -14.66
C MET A 148 4.70 -4.65 -16.07
N PHE A 149 5.76 -4.05 -16.61
CA PHE A 149 5.73 -3.43 -17.95
C PHE A 149 6.42 -4.32 -18.99
N ASP A 150 6.01 -4.19 -20.26
CA ASP A 150 6.69 -4.87 -21.37
C ASP A 150 7.91 -4.06 -21.84
N ASP A 151 8.92 -4.04 -20.96
CA ASP A 151 10.22 -3.41 -21.17
C ASP A 151 11.36 -4.39 -20.86
N ALA A 152 12.60 -3.90 -20.83
CA ALA A 152 13.78 -4.73 -20.56
C ALA A 152 13.74 -5.43 -19.20
N VAL A 153 13.15 -4.80 -18.17
CA VAL A 153 13.02 -5.41 -16.84
C VAL A 153 11.94 -6.50 -16.87
N GLY A 154 10.78 -6.22 -17.47
CA GLY A 154 9.73 -7.22 -17.64
C GLY A 154 10.22 -8.45 -18.41
N GLU A 155 10.98 -8.25 -19.49
CA GLU A 155 11.57 -9.33 -20.28
C GLU A 155 12.64 -10.10 -19.49
N ALA A 156 13.50 -9.43 -18.71
CA ALA A 156 14.49 -10.09 -17.87
C ALA A 156 13.83 -11.00 -16.80
N ILE A 157 12.75 -10.54 -16.17
CA ILE A 157 11.96 -11.35 -15.23
C ILE A 157 11.34 -12.57 -15.94
N VAL A 158 10.78 -12.38 -17.14
CA VAL A 158 10.20 -13.49 -17.93
C VAL A 158 11.26 -14.54 -18.26
N GLN A 159 12.45 -14.10 -18.65
CA GLN A 159 13.57 -15.00 -18.93
C GLN A 159 14.04 -15.74 -17.67
N ALA A 160 14.10 -15.06 -16.51
CA ALA A 160 14.44 -15.69 -15.24
C ALA A 160 13.42 -16.77 -14.85
N LEU A 161 12.11 -16.45 -14.94
CA LEU A 161 11.04 -17.41 -14.71
C LEU A 161 11.07 -18.57 -15.71
N GLN A 162 11.43 -18.31 -16.97
CA GLN A 162 11.60 -19.36 -17.97
C GLN A 162 12.75 -20.30 -17.62
N ARG A 163 13.90 -19.76 -17.20
CA ARG A 163 15.03 -20.58 -16.73
C ARG A 163 14.64 -21.39 -15.50
N ALA A 164 13.89 -20.82 -14.56
CA ALA A 164 13.41 -21.53 -13.38
C ALA A 164 12.42 -22.66 -13.73
N ALA A 165 11.40 -22.36 -14.53
CA ALA A 165 10.42 -23.35 -14.97
C ALA A 165 11.06 -24.50 -15.78
N ALA A 166 12.07 -24.20 -16.60
CA ALA A 166 12.82 -25.22 -17.34
C ALA A 166 13.60 -26.18 -16.42
N ARG A 167 13.95 -25.76 -15.19
CA ARG A 167 14.55 -26.63 -14.15
C ARG A 167 13.50 -27.39 -13.34
N GLY A 168 12.21 -27.21 -13.62
CA GLY A 168 11.11 -27.82 -12.88
C GLY A 168 10.63 -27.04 -11.66
N VAL A 169 11.09 -25.80 -11.48
CA VAL A 169 10.66 -24.92 -10.37
C VAL A 169 9.21 -24.48 -10.57
N HIS A 170 8.38 -24.57 -9.53
CA HIS A 170 6.99 -24.12 -9.58
C HIS A 170 6.91 -22.59 -9.49
N CYS A 171 6.66 -21.94 -10.62
CA CYS A 171 6.56 -20.48 -10.69
C CYS A 171 5.11 -20.00 -10.70
N ARG A 172 4.73 -19.11 -9.78
CA ARG A 172 3.42 -18.43 -9.73
C ARG A 172 3.60 -16.93 -9.79
N LEU A 173 2.81 -16.27 -10.64
CA LEU A 173 2.86 -14.83 -10.85
C LEU A 173 1.46 -14.22 -10.71
N LEU A 174 1.28 -13.41 -9.67
CA LEU A 174 0.12 -12.58 -9.42
C LEU A 174 0.39 -11.14 -9.87
N LEU A 175 -0.46 -10.62 -10.75
CA LEU A 175 -0.33 -9.27 -11.28
C LEU A 175 -1.65 -8.51 -11.14
N ASP A 176 -1.61 -7.26 -10.67
CA ASP A 176 -2.81 -6.42 -10.63
C ASP A 176 -3.38 -6.23 -12.04
N ALA A 177 -4.69 -6.47 -12.19
CA ALA A 177 -5.32 -6.50 -13.51
C ALA A 177 -5.31 -5.16 -14.25
N VAL A 178 -5.18 -4.04 -13.54
CA VAL A 178 -5.19 -2.70 -14.13
C VAL A 178 -3.80 -2.10 -14.13
N GLY A 179 -3.09 -2.15 -13.01
CA GLY A 179 -1.70 -1.67 -12.92
C GLY A 179 -0.79 -2.39 -13.89
N ALA A 180 -0.82 -3.72 -13.89
CA ALA A 180 0.02 -4.55 -14.75
C ALA A 180 -0.68 -4.95 -16.07
N LYS A 181 -1.71 -4.22 -16.51
CA LYS A 181 -2.45 -4.53 -17.75
C LYS A 181 -1.55 -4.67 -18.98
N ARG A 182 -0.48 -3.86 -19.05
CA ARG A 182 0.54 -3.89 -20.11
C ARG A 182 1.30 -5.22 -20.11
N GLY A 183 1.95 -5.57 -18.99
CA GLY A 183 2.65 -6.84 -18.83
C GLY A 183 1.74 -8.07 -18.94
N LEU A 184 0.52 -8.02 -18.38
CA LEU A 184 -0.46 -9.11 -18.49
C LEU A 184 -0.85 -9.40 -19.94
N ARG A 185 -1.03 -8.38 -20.78
CA ARG A 185 -1.34 -8.57 -22.20
C ARG A 185 -0.17 -9.15 -22.98
N HIS A 186 1.04 -8.71 -22.66
CA HIS A 186 2.24 -9.08 -23.40
C HIS A 186 2.78 -10.47 -22.99
N TYR A 187 2.84 -10.76 -21.69
CA TYR A 187 3.59 -11.91 -21.16
C TYR A 187 2.75 -13.12 -20.75
N ARG A 188 1.46 -12.93 -20.42
CA ARG A 188 0.65 -14.00 -19.81
C ARG A 188 0.68 -15.31 -20.60
N HIS A 189 0.39 -15.25 -21.91
CA HIS A 189 0.34 -16.45 -22.74
C HIS A 189 1.71 -17.11 -22.91
N ARG A 190 2.78 -16.31 -23.07
CA ARG A 190 4.17 -16.80 -23.14
C ARG A 190 4.55 -17.54 -21.86
N LEU A 191 4.29 -16.95 -20.69
CA LEU A 191 4.58 -17.52 -19.39
C LEU A 191 3.76 -18.80 -19.12
N GLN A 192 2.47 -18.80 -19.46
CA GLN A 192 1.62 -19.99 -19.30
C GLN A 192 2.06 -21.14 -20.21
N ALA A 193 2.52 -20.85 -21.44
CA ALA A 193 2.99 -21.87 -22.36
C ALA A 193 4.26 -22.60 -21.88
N ILE A 194 5.05 -21.97 -21.01
CA ILE A 194 6.25 -22.55 -20.39
C ILE A 194 6.00 -23.08 -18.97
N GLY A 195 4.73 -23.19 -18.55
CA GLY A 195 4.34 -23.78 -17.26
C GLY A 195 4.30 -22.83 -16.07
N VAL A 196 4.41 -21.50 -16.28
CA VAL A 196 4.27 -20.51 -15.20
C VAL A 196 2.78 -20.20 -14.97
N ASP A 197 2.37 -20.30 -13.72
CA ASP A 197 1.01 -20.04 -13.26
C ASP A 197 0.75 -18.53 -13.12
N VAL A 198 0.21 -17.91 -14.17
CA VAL A 198 -0.08 -16.46 -14.18
C VAL A 198 -1.55 -16.17 -13.87
N ARG A 199 -1.80 -15.31 -12.88
CA ARG A 199 -3.15 -14.88 -12.46
C ARG A 199 -3.23 -13.36 -12.34
N ALA A 200 -4.38 -12.81 -12.72
CA ALA A 200 -4.67 -11.39 -12.54
C ALA A 200 -5.48 -11.16 -11.27
N MET A 201 -5.02 -10.24 -10.44
CA MET A 201 -5.69 -9.84 -9.20
C MET A 201 -6.73 -8.76 -9.46
N LEU A 202 -7.85 -8.81 -8.75
CA LEU A 202 -8.93 -7.81 -8.80
C LEU A 202 -9.35 -7.41 -10.24
N PRO A 203 -9.67 -8.38 -11.14
CA PRO A 203 -9.90 -8.11 -12.56
C PRO A 203 -11.10 -7.22 -12.92
N GLY A 204 -12.01 -6.93 -11.97
CA GLY A 204 -13.18 -6.08 -12.22
C GLY A 204 -14.11 -6.60 -13.33
N GLY A 205 -14.75 -5.69 -14.07
CA GLY A 205 -15.55 -5.97 -15.28
C GLY A 205 -16.92 -6.63 -15.03
N LEU A 206 -17.48 -7.34 -16.03
CA LEU A 206 -18.77 -8.05 -15.91
C LEU A 206 -18.80 -9.08 -14.76
N ARG A 207 -17.64 -9.46 -14.21
CA ARG A 207 -17.47 -10.30 -13.03
C ARG A 207 -17.44 -9.52 -11.71
N TRP A 208 -17.74 -8.22 -11.71
CA TRP A 208 -17.70 -7.33 -10.54
C TRP A 208 -18.43 -7.89 -9.31
N ARG A 209 -19.55 -8.61 -9.51
CA ARG A 209 -20.28 -9.29 -8.42
C ARG A 209 -19.46 -10.37 -7.68
N ARG A 210 -18.48 -10.98 -8.35
CA ARG A 210 -17.55 -12.00 -7.80
C ARG A 210 -16.16 -11.43 -7.46
N SER A 211 -15.93 -10.15 -7.71
CA SER A 211 -14.66 -9.47 -7.43
C SER A 211 -14.87 -8.45 -6.31
N GLY A 212 -14.93 -7.17 -6.66
CA GLY A 212 -15.16 -6.04 -5.79
C GLY A 212 -15.35 -4.80 -6.66
N ARG A 213 -15.40 -3.64 -6.02
CA ARG A 213 -15.43 -2.36 -6.73
C ARG A 213 -14.25 -2.25 -7.70
N MET A 214 -14.48 -1.64 -8.86
CA MET A 214 -13.54 -1.69 -9.98
C MET A 214 -12.22 -0.97 -9.72
N ASP A 215 -12.14 -0.08 -8.76
CA ASP A 215 -10.97 0.75 -8.42
C ASP A 215 -10.18 0.24 -7.21
N LEU A 216 -10.60 -0.88 -6.60
CA LEU A 216 -9.76 -1.60 -5.63
C LEU A 216 -8.56 -2.19 -6.36
N ARG A 217 -7.38 -2.07 -5.77
CA ARG A 217 -6.12 -2.54 -6.35
C ARG A 217 -5.30 -3.30 -5.34
N ASN A 218 -4.48 -4.22 -5.81
CA ASN A 218 -3.45 -4.84 -5.00
C ASN A 218 -2.13 -4.14 -5.29
N HIS A 219 -1.69 -3.31 -4.33
CA HIS A 219 -0.47 -2.54 -4.39
C HIS A 219 0.70 -3.21 -3.67
N ARG A 220 0.57 -4.46 -3.21
CA ARG A 220 1.68 -5.21 -2.63
C ARG A 220 2.75 -5.49 -3.71
N LYS A 221 4.00 -5.56 -3.27
CA LYS A 221 5.14 -6.06 -4.04
C LYS A 221 5.86 -7.08 -3.17
N ILE A 222 5.67 -8.34 -3.50
CA ILE A 222 6.18 -9.47 -2.74
C ILE A 222 6.85 -10.43 -3.72
N ALA A 223 8.05 -10.87 -3.39
CA ALA A 223 8.63 -12.06 -4.00
C ALA A 223 8.99 -13.05 -2.90
N VAL A 224 8.71 -14.33 -3.10
CA VAL A 224 9.13 -15.43 -2.22
C VAL A 224 9.78 -16.50 -3.08
N ILE A 225 11.01 -16.86 -2.73
CA ILE A 225 11.83 -17.84 -3.46
C ILE A 225 12.20 -18.96 -2.49
N ASP A 226 11.78 -20.19 -2.83
CA ASP A 226 12.02 -21.43 -2.08
C ASP A 226 11.66 -21.37 -0.59
N ASN A 227 10.82 -20.41 -0.19
CA ASN A 227 10.56 -20.06 1.21
C ASN A 227 11.85 -19.82 2.03
N ARG A 228 12.90 -19.32 1.36
CA ARG A 228 14.24 -19.03 1.92
C ARG A 228 14.59 -17.56 1.84
N VAL A 229 14.19 -16.92 0.74
CA VAL A 229 14.40 -15.49 0.51
C VAL A 229 13.06 -14.85 0.17
N GLY A 230 12.81 -13.70 0.78
CA GLY A 230 11.66 -12.85 0.52
C GLY A 230 12.08 -11.46 0.08
N TYR A 231 11.21 -10.78 -0.65
CA TYR A 231 11.34 -9.37 -0.98
C TYR A 231 10.05 -8.65 -0.62
N ILE A 232 10.17 -7.47 -0.02
CA ILE A 232 9.06 -6.56 0.28
C ILE A 232 9.53 -5.13 0.10
N GLY A 233 8.71 -4.26 -0.50
CA GLY A 233 9.06 -2.85 -0.64
C GLY A 233 8.19 -2.11 -1.63
N SER A 234 8.77 -1.06 -2.22
CA SER A 234 8.03 -0.12 -3.08
C SER A 234 8.22 -0.36 -4.58
N GLN A 235 9.28 -1.08 -4.97
CA GLN A 235 9.68 -1.27 -6.37
C GLN A 235 8.76 -2.19 -7.17
N ASN A 236 8.39 -1.75 -8.37
CA ASN A 236 7.66 -2.56 -9.35
C ASN A 236 8.58 -3.18 -10.41
N LEU A 237 8.06 -4.10 -11.21
CA LEU A 237 8.79 -4.77 -12.30
C LEU A 237 8.76 -3.92 -13.59
N ALA A 238 9.54 -2.85 -13.61
CA ALA A 238 9.66 -1.93 -14.74
C ALA A 238 11.04 -1.27 -14.75
N ARG A 239 11.44 -0.66 -15.87
CA ARG A 239 12.63 0.21 -15.92
C ARG A 239 12.45 1.45 -15.07
N ALA A 240 13.51 1.91 -14.40
CA ALA A 240 13.47 3.10 -13.54
C ALA A 240 12.87 4.34 -14.23
N GLN A 241 13.06 4.51 -15.54
CA GLN A 241 12.63 5.69 -16.29
C GLN A 241 11.14 5.70 -16.67
N PHE A 242 10.28 4.88 -16.04
CA PHE A 242 8.86 4.85 -16.42
C PHE A 242 8.09 6.12 -16.03
N VAL A 243 8.63 6.96 -15.14
CA VAL A 243 8.20 8.36 -14.99
C VAL A 243 9.09 9.22 -15.89
N ALA A 244 8.48 9.85 -16.90
CA ALA A 244 9.22 10.60 -17.91
C ALA A 244 10.06 11.71 -17.27
N GLY A 245 11.38 11.69 -17.54
CA GLY A 245 12.34 12.68 -17.04
C GLY A 245 12.82 12.47 -15.61
N PHE A 246 12.22 11.55 -14.85
CA PHE A 246 12.56 11.30 -13.45
C PHE A 246 12.64 9.80 -13.20
N PRO A 247 13.84 9.19 -13.22
CA PRO A 247 14.00 7.79 -12.83
C PRO A 247 13.40 7.54 -11.44
N ASN A 248 12.90 6.33 -11.18
CA ASN A 248 12.30 6.00 -9.88
C ASN A 248 13.41 5.69 -8.87
N LYS A 249 13.29 6.25 -7.67
CA LYS A 249 14.08 5.88 -6.49
C LYS A 249 13.19 5.11 -5.53
N GLU A 250 13.58 3.89 -5.21
CA GLU A 250 12.78 2.91 -4.46
C GLU A 250 13.56 2.39 -3.26
N LEU A 251 12.85 1.68 -2.37
CA LEU A 251 13.46 0.91 -1.29
C LEU A 251 12.85 -0.48 -1.25
N VAL A 252 13.70 -1.50 -1.19
CA VAL A 252 13.30 -2.90 -1.10
C VAL A 252 14.07 -3.56 0.05
N ALA A 253 13.36 -4.25 0.92
CA ALA A 253 13.95 -5.13 1.90
C ALA A 253 14.01 -6.55 1.32
N ARG A 254 15.24 -7.07 1.16
CA ARG A 254 15.48 -8.48 0.91
C ARG A 254 15.64 -9.18 2.26
N VAL A 255 14.83 -10.19 2.51
CA VAL A 255 14.72 -10.82 3.83
C VAL A 255 15.00 -12.31 3.80
N ARG A 256 15.57 -12.82 4.88
CA ARG A 256 15.85 -14.24 5.13
C ARG A 256 15.42 -14.58 6.55
N GLY A 257 15.09 -15.84 6.79
CA GLY A 257 14.60 -16.31 8.08
C GLY A 257 13.09 -16.47 8.14
N PRO A 258 12.51 -16.72 9.33
CA PRO A 258 11.10 -17.04 9.52
C PRO A 258 10.10 -16.09 8.85
N VAL A 259 10.44 -14.81 8.67
CA VAL A 259 9.58 -13.81 8.02
C VAL A 259 9.24 -14.15 6.57
N VAL A 260 10.06 -14.98 5.91
CA VAL A 260 9.77 -15.46 4.56
C VAL A 260 8.52 -16.34 4.54
N ALA A 261 8.28 -17.15 5.57
CA ALA A 261 7.04 -17.94 5.69
C ALA A 261 5.82 -17.05 5.91
N HIS A 262 5.96 -15.93 6.62
CA HIS A 262 4.89 -14.95 6.76
C HIS A 262 4.58 -14.26 5.40
N LEU A 263 5.60 -13.92 4.62
CA LEU A 263 5.42 -13.37 3.25
C LEU A 263 4.76 -14.41 2.32
N GLU A 264 5.16 -15.67 2.41
CA GLU A 264 4.54 -16.79 1.68
C GLU A 264 3.07 -16.94 2.05
N ALA A 265 2.72 -16.81 3.33
CA ALA A 265 1.34 -16.85 3.79
C ALA A 265 0.49 -15.69 3.25
N VAL A 266 1.05 -14.48 3.16
CA VAL A 266 0.36 -13.35 2.49
C VAL A 266 0.14 -13.67 1.01
N PHE A 267 1.16 -14.16 0.30
CA PHE A 267 1.03 -14.57 -1.10
C PHE A 267 -0.03 -15.67 -1.28
N ALA A 268 -0.02 -16.69 -0.41
CA ALA A 268 -0.98 -17.79 -0.43
C ALA A 268 -2.41 -17.31 -0.16
N SER A 269 -2.60 -16.32 0.71
CA SER A 269 -3.90 -15.69 0.94
C SER A 269 -4.42 -14.99 -0.33
N ASP A 270 -3.60 -14.17 -0.97
CA ASP A 270 -3.97 -13.51 -2.24
C ASP A 270 -4.23 -14.54 -3.36
N TRP A 271 -3.43 -15.61 -3.42
CA TRP A 271 -3.65 -16.73 -4.35
C TRP A 271 -5.00 -17.41 -4.11
N TYR A 272 -5.32 -17.71 -2.85
CA TYR A 272 -6.59 -18.32 -2.45
C TYR A 272 -7.77 -17.41 -2.77
N MET A 273 -7.64 -16.10 -2.54
CA MET A 273 -8.66 -15.12 -2.89
C MET A 273 -8.98 -15.15 -4.39
N GLU A 274 -7.97 -15.22 -5.26
CA GLU A 274 -8.14 -15.20 -6.72
C GLU A 274 -8.56 -16.54 -7.32
N THR A 275 -8.02 -17.65 -6.80
CA THR A 275 -8.17 -18.98 -7.43
C THR A 275 -9.11 -19.90 -6.66
N GLY A 276 -9.25 -19.71 -5.35
CA GLY A 276 -9.90 -20.68 -4.45
C GLY A 276 -9.03 -21.90 -4.14
N GLN A 277 -7.80 -21.97 -4.63
CA GLN A 277 -6.85 -23.02 -4.31
C GLN A 277 -6.04 -22.63 -3.07
N ARG A 278 -5.98 -23.52 -2.08
CA ARG A 278 -5.09 -23.37 -0.93
C ARG A 278 -3.69 -23.84 -1.32
N LEU A 279 -2.68 -23.08 -0.94
CA LEU A 279 -1.27 -23.45 -1.12
C LEU A 279 -0.71 -23.91 0.21
N ASP A 280 0.17 -24.90 0.17
CA ASP A 280 0.93 -25.34 1.34
C ASP A 280 2.08 -24.37 1.60
N VAL A 281 2.00 -23.69 2.74
CA VAL A 281 3.04 -22.77 3.23
C VAL A 281 4.01 -23.59 4.06
N LEU A 282 5.30 -23.59 3.67
CA LEU A 282 6.33 -24.24 4.44
C LEU A 282 6.57 -23.43 5.74
N THR A 283 6.45 -24.07 6.89
CA THR A 283 6.61 -23.41 8.21
C THR A 283 8.04 -23.51 8.75
N ALA A 284 8.81 -24.50 8.33
CA ALA A 284 10.18 -24.70 8.77
C ALA A 284 11.18 -23.86 7.94
N VAL A 285 11.39 -22.61 8.34
CA VAL A 285 12.45 -21.74 7.79
C VAL A 285 13.58 -21.59 8.81
N PRO A 286 14.86 -21.78 8.43
CA PRO A 286 15.97 -21.64 9.36
C PRO A 286 16.10 -20.21 9.86
N VAL A 287 16.34 -20.06 11.16
CA VAL A 287 16.66 -18.76 11.78
C VAL A 287 18.03 -18.26 11.30
N CYS A 288 18.14 -16.94 11.15
CA CYS A 288 19.36 -16.22 10.82
C CYS A 288 20.02 -15.69 12.09
N SER A 289 21.36 -15.70 12.12
CA SER A 289 22.16 -15.21 13.26
C SER A 289 22.06 -13.69 13.49
N ALA A 290 21.57 -12.93 12.51
CA ALA A 290 21.31 -11.50 12.65
C ALA A 290 20.13 -11.21 13.62
N ASP A 291 19.22 -12.17 13.79
CA ASP A 291 18.14 -12.19 14.77
C ASP A 291 17.23 -10.94 14.80
N VAL A 292 17.03 -10.29 13.65
CA VAL A 292 16.21 -9.08 13.55
C VAL A 292 14.73 -9.41 13.83
N PRO A 293 14.10 -8.79 14.86
CA PRO A 293 12.69 -8.99 15.10
C PRO A 293 11.84 -8.25 14.06
N THR A 294 10.89 -8.95 13.46
CA THR A 294 10.02 -8.40 12.42
C THR A 294 8.56 -8.77 12.62
N GLN A 295 7.66 -7.98 12.05
CA GLN A 295 6.23 -8.26 12.05
C GLN A 295 5.58 -7.72 10.77
N LEU A 296 4.77 -8.56 10.10
CA LEU A 296 4.04 -8.14 8.90
C LEU A 296 2.73 -7.45 9.25
N LEU A 297 2.40 -6.44 8.46
CA LEU A 297 1.14 -5.72 8.49
C LEU A 297 0.56 -5.68 7.08
N PRO A 298 -0.18 -6.71 6.64
CA PRO A 298 -1.03 -6.59 5.48
C PRO A 298 -2.21 -5.68 5.80
N SER A 299 -2.67 -4.92 4.80
CA SER A 299 -3.87 -4.11 4.89
C SER A 299 -4.69 -4.21 3.61
N GLY A 300 -5.91 -3.71 3.65
CA GLY A 300 -6.75 -3.54 2.48
C GLY A 300 -8.23 -3.78 2.75
N PRO A 301 -9.09 -3.63 1.73
CA PRO A 301 -10.54 -3.70 1.89
C PRO A 301 -11.06 -5.07 2.35
N ALA A 302 -10.24 -6.12 2.29
CA ALA A 302 -10.60 -7.46 2.75
C ALA A 302 -10.46 -7.62 4.28
N TYR A 303 -9.71 -6.72 4.93
CA TYR A 303 -9.54 -6.70 6.39
C TYR A 303 -10.67 -5.88 7.05
N PRO A 304 -11.05 -6.23 8.29
CA PRO A 304 -12.16 -5.56 8.99
C PRO A 304 -11.83 -4.13 9.45
N PHE A 305 -10.55 -3.81 9.62
CA PHE A 305 -10.08 -2.50 10.10
C PHE A 305 -9.14 -1.83 9.09
N SER A 306 -8.88 -0.54 9.28
CA SER A 306 -7.95 0.24 8.46
C SER A 306 -6.50 0.04 8.91
N ASN A 307 -6.02 -1.20 8.86
CA ASN A 307 -4.76 -1.67 9.44
C ASN A 307 -3.58 -0.71 9.22
N ALA A 308 -3.32 -0.32 7.96
CA ALA A 308 -2.20 0.56 7.62
C ALA A 308 -2.34 1.95 8.24
N ARG A 309 -3.54 2.54 8.20
CA ARG A 309 -3.81 3.86 8.79
C ARG A 309 -3.64 3.82 10.29
N ASP A 310 -4.28 2.85 10.94
CA ASP A 310 -4.31 2.77 12.39
C ASP A 310 -2.89 2.50 12.95
N ALA A 311 -2.10 1.66 12.28
CA ALA A 311 -0.70 1.44 12.62
C ALA A 311 0.15 2.72 12.45
N VAL A 312 0.02 3.43 11.32
CA VAL A 312 0.75 4.69 11.10
C VAL A 312 0.37 5.74 12.16
N ASN A 313 -0.91 5.88 12.47
CA ASN A 313 -1.37 6.83 13.50
C ASN A 313 -0.84 6.45 14.89
N ALA A 314 -0.87 5.16 15.24
CA ALA A 314 -0.31 4.69 16.50
C ALA A 314 1.21 4.95 16.58
N LEU A 315 1.96 4.69 15.50
CA LEU A 315 3.39 4.99 15.42
C LEU A 315 3.69 6.49 15.59
N ILE A 316 2.87 7.37 15.00
CA ILE A 316 2.99 8.83 15.20
C ILE A 316 2.76 9.21 16.68
N HIS A 317 1.76 8.61 17.33
CA HIS A 317 1.46 8.89 18.73
C HIS A 317 2.48 8.32 19.72
N LEU A 318 3.14 7.21 19.35
CA LEU A 318 4.15 6.56 20.17
C LEU A 318 5.54 7.21 20.07
N ALA A 319 5.78 8.03 19.04
CA ALA A 319 7.04 8.71 18.85
C ALA A 319 7.34 9.67 20.01
N ARG A 320 8.52 9.53 20.63
CA ARG A 320 8.93 10.34 21.78
C ARG A 320 9.95 11.42 21.42
N ARG A 321 10.76 11.21 20.38
CA ARG A 321 11.85 12.10 19.97
C ARG A 321 11.73 12.52 18.51
N ARG A 322 11.55 11.58 17.59
CA ARG A 322 11.49 11.84 16.15
C ARG A 322 10.62 10.83 15.40
N ILE A 323 10.08 11.29 14.28
CA ILE A 323 9.46 10.44 13.28
C ILE A 323 9.82 10.97 11.89
N VAL A 324 10.30 10.07 11.03
CA VAL A 324 10.58 10.38 9.62
C VAL A 324 9.61 9.57 8.76
N LEU A 325 8.94 10.24 7.83
CA LEU A 325 8.00 9.62 6.91
C LEU A 325 8.46 9.90 5.47
N VAL A 326 8.61 8.84 4.67
CA VAL A 326 8.99 8.94 3.26
C VAL A 326 7.89 8.33 2.39
N THR A 327 7.35 9.13 1.48
CA THR A 327 6.25 8.69 0.60
C THR A 327 6.21 9.51 -0.71
N PRO A 328 5.85 8.91 -1.86
CA PRO A 328 5.66 9.66 -3.12
C PRO A 328 4.43 10.57 -3.09
N TYR A 329 3.40 10.17 -2.34
CA TYR A 329 2.12 10.88 -2.25
C TYR A 329 1.71 11.01 -0.79
N PHE A 330 1.24 12.20 -0.44
CA PHE A 330 0.84 12.55 0.91
C PHE A 330 -0.47 13.31 0.87
N VAL A 331 -1.57 12.58 1.01
CA VAL A 331 -2.94 13.11 1.10
C VAL A 331 -3.58 12.44 2.31
N PRO A 332 -3.18 12.84 3.53
CA PRO A 332 -3.58 12.17 4.76
C PRO A 332 -5.07 12.37 5.02
N ASP A 333 -5.66 11.44 5.77
CA ASP A 333 -6.98 11.69 6.37
C ASP A 333 -6.86 12.63 7.58
N GLU A 334 -8.01 13.09 8.08
CA GLU A 334 -8.06 14.02 9.22
C GLU A 334 -7.38 13.45 10.48
N ALA A 335 -7.45 12.12 10.68
CA ALA A 335 -6.83 11.46 11.81
C ALA A 335 -5.30 11.51 11.71
N THR A 336 -4.73 11.15 10.56
CA THR A 336 -3.28 11.21 10.33
C THR A 336 -2.76 12.65 10.35
N LEU A 337 -3.48 13.60 9.75
CA LEU A 337 -3.12 15.01 9.80
C LEU A 337 -3.09 15.53 11.25
N SER A 338 -4.12 15.21 12.03
CA SER A 338 -4.19 15.60 13.44
C SER A 338 -3.09 14.93 14.27
N ALA A 339 -2.78 13.66 14.02
CA ALA A 339 -1.71 12.95 14.73
C ALA A 339 -0.34 13.61 14.50
N LEU A 340 0.00 13.93 13.24
CA LEU A 340 1.25 14.63 12.90
C LEU A 340 1.33 16.01 13.56
N ARG A 341 0.21 16.75 13.53
CA ARG A 341 0.10 18.07 14.19
C ARG A 341 0.32 17.97 15.69
N ILE A 342 -0.32 17.00 16.35
CA ILE A 342 -0.17 16.77 17.80
C ILE A 342 1.29 16.41 18.12
N ALA A 343 1.89 15.46 17.40
CA ALA A 343 3.27 15.06 17.64
C ALA A 343 4.25 16.25 17.52
N ALA A 344 4.13 17.04 16.46
CA ALA A 344 4.98 18.21 16.25
C ALA A 344 4.79 19.27 17.36
N LEU A 345 3.55 19.57 17.74
CA LEU A 345 3.25 20.51 18.84
C LEU A 345 3.68 19.99 20.22
N SER A 346 3.75 18.67 20.39
CA SER A 346 4.28 18.01 21.59
C SER A 346 5.82 18.00 21.65
N GLY A 347 6.51 18.55 20.64
CA GLY A 347 7.97 18.66 20.59
C GLY A 347 8.68 17.48 19.92
N VAL A 348 7.93 16.53 19.34
CA VAL A 348 8.51 15.45 18.53
C VAL A 348 9.01 16.04 17.21
N GLN A 349 10.21 15.66 16.77
CA GLN A 349 10.75 16.06 15.48
C GLN A 349 10.07 15.27 14.36
N VAL A 350 9.07 15.88 13.72
CA VAL A 350 8.36 15.29 12.58
C VAL A 350 9.01 15.75 11.28
N GLN A 351 9.58 14.81 10.52
CA GLN A 351 10.18 15.04 9.19
C GLN A 351 9.39 14.28 8.13
N LEU A 352 8.91 15.01 7.12
CA LEU A 352 8.23 14.46 5.95
C LEU A 352 9.11 14.66 4.71
N ILE A 353 9.48 13.57 4.05
CA ILE A 353 10.27 13.58 2.82
C ILE A 353 9.37 13.13 1.67
N LEU A 354 9.17 14.02 0.69
CA LEU A 354 8.25 13.83 -0.43
C LEU A 354 9.00 13.95 -1.74
N SER A 355 8.47 13.33 -2.80
CA SER A 355 8.99 13.55 -4.14
C SER A 355 8.66 14.97 -4.63
N ALA A 356 9.65 15.71 -5.15
CA ALA A 356 9.40 16.98 -5.84
C ALA A 356 8.75 16.76 -7.21
N SER A 357 9.08 15.66 -7.87
CA SER A 357 8.50 15.24 -9.16
C SER A 357 7.23 14.42 -8.93
N THR A 358 6.29 14.46 -9.88
CA THR A 358 5.01 13.75 -9.78
C THR A 358 4.55 13.23 -11.13
N ASN A 359 3.95 12.04 -11.12
CA ASN A 359 3.18 11.47 -12.23
C ASN A 359 1.65 11.62 -12.02
N GLN A 360 1.21 12.20 -10.90
CA GLN A 360 -0.20 12.41 -10.55
C GLN A 360 -0.44 13.87 -10.13
N ARG A 361 -0.71 14.73 -11.12
CA ARG A 361 -0.83 16.19 -10.90
C ARG A 361 -1.94 16.58 -9.92
N LEU A 362 -3.09 15.90 -9.96
CA LEU A 362 -4.21 16.19 -9.06
C LEU A 362 -3.83 15.89 -7.60
N THR A 363 -3.24 14.72 -7.36
CA THR A 363 -2.72 14.30 -6.05
C THR A 363 -1.65 15.26 -5.53
N SER A 364 -0.75 15.73 -6.41
CA SER A 364 0.25 16.74 -6.05
C SER A 364 -0.40 18.06 -5.61
N TRP A 365 -1.42 18.55 -6.31
CA TRP A 365 -2.13 19.76 -5.88
C TRP A 365 -2.91 19.57 -4.58
N ALA A 366 -3.48 18.39 -4.34
CA ALA A 366 -4.16 18.09 -3.09
C ALA A 366 -3.17 18.04 -1.92
N GLN A 367 -2.01 17.38 -2.11
CA GLN A 367 -0.92 17.32 -1.14
C GLN A 367 -0.41 18.71 -0.74
N GLU A 368 -0.19 19.61 -1.71
CA GLU A 368 0.23 20.99 -1.46
C GLU A 368 -0.76 21.76 -0.55
N ALA A 369 -2.05 21.41 -0.56
CA ALA A 369 -3.06 22.05 0.29
C ALA A 369 -2.82 21.84 1.80
N TYR A 370 -2.10 20.77 2.19
CA TYR A 370 -1.83 20.43 3.59
C TYR A 370 -0.54 21.05 4.14
N TYR A 371 0.35 21.54 3.28
CA TYR A 371 1.68 22.00 3.69
C TYR A 371 1.64 23.21 4.64
N ASP A 372 0.71 24.17 4.44
CA ASP A 372 0.64 25.35 5.32
C ASP A 372 0.32 24.96 6.77
N GLU A 373 -0.64 24.05 6.96
CA GLU A 373 -1.03 23.59 8.29
C GLU A 373 0.12 22.83 8.98
N LEU A 374 0.77 21.92 8.26
CA LEU A 374 1.87 21.10 8.76
C LEU A 374 3.11 21.94 9.12
N LEU A 375 3.53 22.83 8.22
CA LEU A 375 4.66 23.73 8.45
C LEU A 375 4.38 24.64 9.66
N ARG A 376 3.14 25.14 9.80
CA ARG A 376 2.74 25.96 10.94
C ARG A 376 2.78 25.20 12.26
N SER A 377 2.52 23.89 12.26
CA SER A 377 2.61 23.07 13.47
C SER A 377 4.02 22.60 13.82
N GLY A 378 5.02 22.94 13.00
CA GLY A 378 6.42 22.56 13.23
C GLY A 378 6.86 21.28 12.51
N VAL A 379 6.01 20.70 11.66
CA VAL A 379 6.41 19.59 10.79
C VAL A 379 7.37 20.11 9.73
N ARG A 380 8.51 19.43 9.56
CA ARG A 380 9.49 19.76 8.53
C ARG A 380 9.16 19.00 7.25
N ILE A 381 9.11 19.71 6.13
CA ILE A 381 8.82 19.11 4.83
C ILE A 381 10.03 19.33 3.92
N ALA A 382 10.53 18.25 3.31
CA ALA A 382 11.62 18.27 2.35
C ALA A 382 11.15 17.64 1.04
N LEU A 383 11.41 18.31 -0.09
CA LEU A 383 11.07 17.82 -1.43
C LEU A 383 12.33 17.29 -2.11
N TYR A 384 12.39 15.98 -2.33
CA TYR A 384 13.49 15.30 -3.00
C TYR A 384 13.46 15.57 -4.51
N GLU A 385 14.55 16.11 -5.05
CA GLU A 385 14.58 16.69 -6.40
C GLU A 385 15.14 15.77 -7.52
N PRO A 386 16.21 14.97 -7.31
CA PRO A 386 16.91 14.33 -8.43
C PRO A 386 16.10 13.28 -9.19
N ASN A 387 15.29 12.50 -8.49
CA ASN A 387 14.56 11.36 -9.02
C ASN A 387 13.09 11.39 -8.55
N PHE A 388 12.24 10.56 -9.11
CA PHE A 388 10.91 10.33 -8.57
C PHE A 388 11.01 9.42 -7.34
N LEU A 389 10.90 10.01 -6.14
CA LEU A 389 11.01 9.29 -4.89
C LEU A 389 9.74 8.49 -4.64
N HIS A 390 9.80 7.19 -4.94
CA HIS A 390 8.70 6.25 -4.76
C HIS A 390 8.95 5.31 -3.58
N ALA A 391 10.06 5.44 -2.85
CA ALA A 391 10.28 4.74 -1.58
C ALA A 391 9.16 5.03 -0.56
N LYS A 392 8.79 4.01 0.22
CA LYS A 392 7.73 4.05 1.24
C LYS A 392 8.23 3.39 2.51
N HIS A 393 8.64 4.22 3.44
CA HIS A 393 9.12 3.77 4.74
C HIS A 393 8.94 4.86 5.78
N LEU A 394 9.05 4.45 7.03
CA LEU A 394 8.90 5.30 8.18
C LEU A 394 9.83 4.81 9.29
N THR A 395 10.41 5.74 10.03
CA THR A 395 11.20 5.46 11.23
C THR A 395 10.60 6.21 12.42
N VAL A 396 10.52 5.54 13.57
CA VAL A 396 10.11 6.13 14.86
C VAL A 396 11.27 5.97 15.84
N ASP A 397 11.72 7.11 16.35
CA ASP A 397 12.84 7.21 17.27
C ASP A 397 14.08 6.44 16.77
N GLU A 398 14.58 5.49 17.55
CA GLU A 398 15.67 4.58 17.20
C GLU A 398 15.23 3.11 17.24
N ASP A 399 13.93 2.87 17.44
CA ASP A 399 13.41 1.58 17.90
C ASP A 399 12.58 0.84 16.84
N ILE A 400 11.87 1.58 15.98
CA ILE A 400 10.91 0.99 15.04
C ILE A 400 11.14 1.54 13.64
N GLY A 401 11.30 0.63 12.67
CA GLY A 401 11.28 0.94 11.24
C GLY A 401 10.10 0.23 10.57
N LEU A 402 9.50 0.86 9.57
CA LEU A 402 8.49 0.27 8.70
C LEU A 402 8.93 0.41 7.26
N VAL A 403 8.95 -0.69 6.50
CA VAL A 403 9.25 -0.71 5.06
C VAL A 403 8.15 -1.45 4.32
N GLY A 404 7.71 -0.94 3.17
CA GLY A 404 6.73 -1.68 2.37
C GLY A 404 6.14 -0.90 1.21
N SER A 405 4.86 -1.10 1.00
CA SER A 405 4.09 -0.58 -0.14
C SER A 405 3.07 0.51 0.23
N ILE A 406 2.87 0.74 1.53
CA ILE A 406 1.88 1.67 2.08
C ILE A 406 2.24 3.12 1.71
N ASN A 407 1.34 3.80 0.99
CA ASN A 407 1.42 5.25 0.83
C ASN A 407 0.69 5.93 1.99
N LEU A 408 1.03 7.19 2.25
CA LEU A 408 0.32 8.02 3.23
C LEU A 408 -0.79 8.83 2.57
N ASP A 409 -1.71 8.11 1.92
CA ASP A 409 -2.89 8.69 1.28
C ASP A 409 -4.17 7.90 1.55
N ILE A 410 -5.31 8.60 1.46
CA ILE A 410 -6.65 8.02 1.72
C ILE A 410 -6.91 6.79 0.86
N ARG A 411 -6.45 6.75 -0.41
CA ARG A 411 -6.67 5.59 -1.28
C ARG A 411 -5.89 4.38 -0.78
N SER A 412 -4.64 4.56 -0.37
CA SER A 412 -3.81 3.49 0.19
C SER A 412 -4.43 2.93 1.49
N PHE A 413 -4.99 3.80 2.32
CA PHE A 413 -5.64 3.39 3.57
C PHE A 413 -7.01 2.72 3.39
N ALA A 414 -7.80 3.13 2.40
CA ALA A 414 -9.19 2.71 2.27
C ALA A 414 -9.45 1.69 1.13
N LEU A 415 -8.70 1.76 0.03
CA LEU A 415 -9.04 1.07 -1.22
C LEU A 415 -8.00 0.04 -1.66
N ASN A 416 -6.73 0.26 -1.36
CA ASN A 416 -5.66 -0.62 -1.82
C ASN A 416 -5.37 -1.72 -0.81
N ALA A 417 -5.12 -2.92 -1.32
CA ALA A 417 -4.40 -3.93 -0.56
C ALA A 417 -2.91 -3.57 -0.54
N GLU A 418 -2.36 -3.35 0.64
CA GLU A 418 -0.96 -2.99 0.88
C GLU A 418 -0.31 -4.00 1.83
N ILE A 419 1.00 -3.89 1.98
CA ILE A 419 1.78 -4.62 2.97
C ILE A 419 2.91 -3.73 3.51
N GLY A 420 3.08 -3.74 4.82
CA GLY A 420 4.25 -3.23 5.53
C GLY A 420 4.94 -4.34 6.32
N MET A 421 6.23 -4.19 6.55
CA MET A 421 7.00 -4.97 7.50
C MET A 421 7.58 -4.01 8.52
N LEU A 422 7.22 -4.22 9.78
CA LEU A 422 7.85 -3.55 10.91
C LEU A 422 9.11 -4.31 11.30
N CYS A 423 10.17 -3.58 11.58
CA CYS A 423 11.42 -4.07 12.12
C CYS A 423 11.65 -3.41 13.48
N TYR A 424 11.92 -4.21 14.51
CA TYR A 424 12.16 -3.76 15.88
C TYR A 424 13.64 -3.92 16.25
N ASP A 425 14.51 -3.33 15.43
CA ASP A 425 15.96 -3.41 15.60
C ASP A 425 16.61 -2.05 15.35
N ALA A 426 17.43 -1.60 16.29
CA ALA A 426 18.10 -0.30 16.22
C ALA A 426 19.15 -0.25 15.11
N GLY A 427 19.77 -1.38 14.75
CA GLY A 427 20.70 -1.46 13.61
C GLY A 427 20.00 -1.15 12.29
N MET A 428 18.85 -1.79 12.07
CA MET A 428 17.98 -1.57 10.93
C MET A 428 17.46 -0.14 10.87
N VAL A 429 17.02 0.43 11.99
CA VAL A 429 16.56 1.84 12.04
C VAL A 429 17.70 2.81 11.71
N ARG A 430 18.93 2.54 12.15
CA ARG A 430 20.10 3.35 11.76
C ARG A 430 20.39 3.29 10.27
N GLN A 431 20.24 2.13 9.63
CA GLN A 431 20.40 2.01 8.17
C GLN A 431 19.33 2.81 7.41
N LEU A 432 18.07 2.73 7.86
CA LEU A 432 17.00 3.58 7.30
C LEU A 432 17.30 5.07 7.49
N ALA A 433 17.76 5.47 8.67
CA ALA A 433 18.11 6.86 8.95
C ALA A 433 19.26 7.39 8.07
N GLN A 434 20.20 6.53 7.67
CA GLN A 434 21.24 6.89 6.70
C GLN A 434 20.66 7.13 5.31
N ILE A 435 19.78 6.24 4.85
CA ILE A 435 19.07 6.40 3.57
C ILE A 435 18.22 7.69 3.57
N GLU A 436 17.54 7.98 4.67
CA GLU A 436 16.74 9.19 4.86
C GLU A 436 17.62 10.45 4.85
N ALA A 437 18.81 10.41 5.47
CA ALA A 437 19.78 11.51 5.45
C ALA A 437 20.26 11.79 4.02
N ASP A 438 20.59 10.76 3.24
CA ASP A 438 20.98 10.90 1.83
C ASP A 438 19.87 11.57 1.00
N TYR A 439 18.60 11.25 1.29
CA TYR A 439 17.48 11.92 0.65
C TYR A 439 17.37 13.39 1.06
N LEU A 440 17.57 13.71 2.34
CA LEU A 440 17.50 15.09 2.84
C LEU A 440 18.60 15.97 2.24
N GLU A 441 19.82 15.46 2.07
CA GLU A 441 20.92 16.18 1.42
C GLU A 441 20.60 16.58 -0.03
N GLN A 442 19.78 15.77 -0.70
CA GLN A 442 19.32 15.97 -2.07
C GLN A 442 17.92 16.61 -2.15
N SER A 443 17.41 17.09 -1.03
CA SER A 443 16.06 17.67 -0.95
C SER A 443 16.10 19.17 -0.74
N ARG A 444 15.12 19.85 -1.31
CA ARG A 444 14.83 21.25 -0.99
C ARG A 444 13.90 21.33 0.22
N PRO A 445 14.31 21.92 1.35
CA PRO A 445 13.41 22.14 2.47
C PRO A 445 12.35 23.19 2.11
N LEU A 446 11.13 23.00 2.62
CA LEU A 446 10.07 23.99 2.52
C LEU A 446 10.06 24.88 3.76
N ASP A 447 10.08 26.19 3.52
CA ASP A 447 9.92 27.21 4.54
C ASP A 447 8.50 27.81 4.49
N LEU A 448 7.91 28.05 5.66
CA LEU A 448 6.54 28.57 5.78
C LEU A 448 6.40 29.97 5.20
N ALA A 449 7.36 30.86 5.43
CA ALA A 449 7.29 32.24 4.94
C ALA A 449 7.33 32.26 3.41
N THR A 450 8.22 31.47 2.82
CA THR A 450 8.34 31.29 1.37
C THR A 450 7.09 30.61 0.79
N TRP A 451 6.55 29.58 1.46
CA TRP A 451 5.35 28.87 1.02
C TRP A 451 4.11 29.77 0.92
N ARG A 452 3.99 30.76 1.80
CA ARG A 452 2.86 31.71 1.83
C ARG A 452 2.93 32.81 0.79
N GLN A 453 4.07 33.05 0.16
CA GLN A 453 4.24 34.04 -0.91
C GLN A 453 3.63 33.58 -2.25
N ARG A 454 3.16 32.34 -2.36
CA ARG A 454 2.61 31.78 -3.59
C ARG A 454 1.30 32.50 -3.99
N PRO A 455 1.05 32.68 -5.31
CA PRO A 455 -0.18 33.34 -5.79
C PRO A 455 -1.46 32.67 -5.29
N ALA A 456 -2.48 33.48 -4.98
CA ALA A 456 -3.76 33.01 -4.44
C ALA A 456 -4.47 31.99 -5.34
N TRP A 457 -4.32 32.09 -6.67
CA TRP A 457 -4.92 31.14 -7.61
C TRP A 457 -4.37 29.71 -7.45
N LYS A 458 -3.09 29.55 -7.06
CA LYS A 458 -2.49 28.23 -6.79
C LYS A 458 -3.17 27.60 -5.58
N ARG A 459 -3.36 28.40 -4.51
CA ARG A 459 -4.07 27.99 -3.29
C ARG A 459 -5.52 27.58 -3.57
N SER A 460 -6.23 28.29 -4.44
CA SER A 460 -7.59 27.91 -4.84
C SER A 460 -7.62 26.57 -5.58
N ARG A 461 -6.68 26.33 -6.50
CA ARG A 461 -6.55 25.05 -7.21
C ARG A 461 -6.24 23.89 -6.25
N GLU A 462 -5.34 24.11 -5.29
CA GLU A 462 -5.00 23.14 -4.24
C GLU A 462 -6.24 22.78 -3.40
N GLY A 463 -7.02 23.78 -2.99
CA GLY A 463 -8.27 23.58 -2.27
C GLY A 463 -9.32 22.78 -3.06
N ILE A 464 -9.43 23.03 -4.38
CA ILE A 464 -10.32 22.27 -5.26
C ILE A 464 -9.83 20.83 -5.41
N ALA A 465 -8.52 20.62 -5.59
CA ALA A 465 -7.93 19.29 -5.69
C ALA A 465 -8.19 18.45 -4.44
N ARG A 466 -8.05 19.06 -3.25
CA ARG A 466 -8.38 18.44 -1.96
C ARG A 466 -9.85 17.99 -1.86
N LEU A 467 -10.79 18.69 -2.50
CA LEU A 467 -12.20 18.29 -2.52
C LEU A 467 -12.45 17.06 -3.41
N ALA A 468 -11.66 16.87 -4.46
CA ALA A 468 -11.77 15.68 -5.30
C ALA A 468 -11.45 14.40 -4.51
N ASP A 469 -10.55 14.50 -3.52
CA ASP A 469 -10.23 13.38 -2.63
C ASP A 469 -11.32 13.10 -1.61
N ALA A 470 -12.13 14.09 -1.23
CA ALA A 470 -13.27 13.92 -0.33
C ALA A 470 -14.44 13.11 -0.93
N LEU A 471 -14.33 12.68 -2.20
CA LEU A 471 -15.25 11.74 -2.85
C LEU A 471 -14.81 10.27 -2.71
N MET A 472 -13.57 10.05 -2.27
CA MET A 472 -12.99 8.72 -2.00
C MET A 472 -13.16 8.36 -0.53
#